data_AF-A0AAV0X907-F1
#
_entry.id   AF-A0AAV0X907-F1
#
_cell.length_a   1.000
_cell.length_b   1.000
_cell.length_c   1.000
_cell.angle_alpha   90.00
_cell.angle_beta   90.00
_cell.angle_gamma   90.00
#
_symmetry.space_group_name_H-M   'P 1'
#
loop_
_entity.id
_entity.type
_entity.pdbx_description
1 polymer ?
#
loop_
_entity_poly.entity_id
_entity_poly.type
_entity_poly.pdbx_seq_one_letter_code
_entity_poly.pdbx_strand_id
1 'polypeptide(L)'
;MCTLVRYVSPTNGSIRTELLELIPLNATDCSVVKMYKAFKLCFNQKDIPLNNITGLACDGANVMAGNHNFFYSHLKTDVPSVILMKCICHSTAIIASKACQQLPRSTEELLIRYATTLSTKY
;
A
#
# COMPACT_ATOMS: atom_id res chain seq x y z
N MET A 1 -2.50 6.51 8.10
CA MET A 1 -1.60 5.73 7.23
C MET A 1 -0.72 4.84 8.09
N CYS A 2 -0.86 3.52 7.96
CA CYS A 2 0.00 2.58 8.67
C CYS A 2 1.35 2.49 7.97
N THR A 3 2.43 2.75 8.69
CA THR A 3 3.80 2.71 8.15
C THR A 3 4.57 1.58 8.83
N LEU A 4 4.92 0.57 8.04
CA LEU A 4 5.77 -0.53 8.47
C LEU A 4 7.17 -0.32 7.91
N VAL A 5 8.19 -0.66 8.69
CA VAL A 5 9.59 -0.70 8.23
C VAL A 5 10.08 -2.13 8.21
N ARG A 6 10.82 -2.48 7.16
CA ARG A 6 11.50 -3.77 7.03
C ARG A 6 12.97 -3.52 6.77
N TYR A 7 13.82 -4.04 7.65
CA TYR A 7 15.27 -3.79 7.60
C TYR A 7 16.06 -5.00 8.10
N VAL A 8 17.35 -5.03 7.78
CA VAL A 8 18.29 -6.02 8.32
C VAL A 8 18.84 -5.48 9.63
N SER A 9 18.65 -6.22 10.71
CA SER A 9 19.14 -5.83 12.03
C SER A 9 20.67 -5.83 12.05
N PRO A 10 21.32 -4.74 12.48
CA PRO A 10 22.78 -4.66 12.52
C PRO A 10 23.40 -5.58 13.58
N THR A 11 22.62 -6.00 14.58
CA THR A 11 23.13 -6.83 15.69
C THR A 11 23.26 -8.31 15.35
N ASN A 12 22.38 -8.83 14.51
CA ASN A 12 22.29 -10.27 14.25
C ASN A 12 22.05 -10.63 12.76
N GLY A 13 21.98 -9.64 11.87
CA GLY A 13 21.74 -9.85 10.44
C GLY A 13 20.33 -10.35 10.09
N SER A 14 19.42 -10.43 11.06
CA SER A 14 18.06 -10.94 10.82
C SER A 14 17.18 -9.88 10.15
N ILE A 15 16.25 -10.32 9.30
CA ILE A 15 15.25 -9.43 8.71
C ILE A 15 14.17 -9.17 9.75
N ARG A 16 13.95 -7.90 10.10
CA ARG A 16 12.89 -7.48 11.02
C ARG A 16 11.82 -6.71 10.27
N THR A 17 10.58 -6.82 10.73
CA THR A 17 9.46 -5.99 10.27
C THR A 17 8.77 -5.43 11.50
N GLU A 18 8.67 -4.11 11.58
CA GLU A 18 8.15 -3.41 12.75
C GLU A 18 7.17 -2.32 12.32
N LEU A 19 6.19 -2.06 13.18
CA LEU A 19 5.34 -0.89 13.04
C LEU A 19 6.16 0.35 13.44
N LEU A 20 6.40 1.22 12.47
CA LEU A 20 7.08 2.49 12.73
C LEU A 20 6.12 3.48 13.38
N GLU A 21 4.94 3.66 12.76
CA GLU A 21 3.93 4.60 13.24
C GLU A 21 2.57 4.38 12.56
N LEU A 22 1.49 4.68 13.29
CA LEU A 22 0.17 4.92 12.71
C LEU A 22 0.00 6.41 12.47
N ILE A 23 0.47 6.90 11.33
CA ILE A 23 0.47 8.32 11.00
C ILE A 23 -0.98 8.81 10.85
N PRO A 24 -1.46 9.72 11.70
CA PRO A 24 -2.82 10.24 11.59
C PRO A 24 -2.93 11.08 10.32
N LEU A 25 -3.98 10.82 9.54
CA LEU A 25 -4.31 11.60 8.35
C LEU A 25 -5.72 12.17 8.52
N ASN A 26 -5.92 13.39 8.05
CA ASN A 26 -7.25 13.97 8.04
C ASN A 26 -8.08 13.32 6.92
N ALA A 27 -9.19 12.67 7.29
CA ALA A 27 -10.08 12.01 6.34
C ALA A 27 -10.73 12.99 5.35
N THR A 28 -10.90 14.27 5.72
CA THR A 28 -11.50 15.28 4.84
C THR A 28 -10.53 15.87 3.83
N ASP A 29 -9.22 15.66 4.01
CA ASP A 29 -8.18 16.17 3.12
C ASP A 29 -7.01 15.19 3.02
N CYS A 30 -7.25 14.12 2.27
CA CYS A 30 -6.31 13.04 2.02
C CYS A 30 -5.55 13.25 0.69
N SER A 31 -5.08 14.48 0.45
CA SER A 31 -4.25 14.76 -0.73
C SER A 31 -2.87 14.11 -0.61
N VAL A 32 -2.33 13.60 -1.72
CA VAL A 32 -1.01 12.95 -1.78
C VAL A 32 0.08 13.82 -1.16
N VAL A 33 0.06 15.13 -1.43
CA VAL A 33 1.03 16.09 -0.89
C VAL A 33 1.00 16.12 0.65
N LYS A 34 -0.19 16.11 1.25
CA LYS A 34 -0.34 16.10 2.71
C LYS A 34 0.06 14.77 3.32
N MET A 35 -0.29 13.65 2.66
CA MET A 35 0.15 12.33 3.08
C MET A 35 1.68 12.22 3.08
N TYR A 36 2.33 12.69 2.00
CA TYR A 36 3.78 12.68 1.88
C TYR A 36 4.45 13.64 2.89
N LYS A 37 3.86 14.81 3.13
CA LYS A 37 4.33 15.74 4.17
C LYS A 37 4.26 15.11 5.57
N ALA A 38 3.14 14.44 5.91
CA ALA A 38 2.98 13.75 7.18
C ALA A 38 3.99 12.59 7.33
N PHE A 39 4.24 11.85 6.25
CA PHE A 39 5.29 10.84 6.19
C PHE A 39 6.68 11.42 6.49
N LYS A 40 7.08 12.49 5.79
CA LYS A 40 8.38 13.15 6.02
C LYS A 40 8.51 13.66 7.45
N LEU A 41 7.45 14.24 7.99
CA LEU A 41 7.45 14.72 9.37
C LEU A 41 7.69 13.56 10.36
N CYS A 42 7.02 12.42 10.17
CA CYS A 42 7.22 11.24 11.01
C CYS A 42 8.66 10.73 10.97
N PHE A 43 9.28 10.66 9.78
CA PHE A 43 10.68 10.24 9.63
C PHE A 43 11.65 11.23 10.26
N ASN A 44 11.43 12.53 10.06
CA ASN A 44 12.24 13.58 10.66
C ASN A 44 12.15 13.58 12.20
N GLN A 45 10.96 13.42 12.76
CA GLN A 45 10.75 13.34 14.22
C GLN A 45 11.43 12.13 14.86
N LYS A 46 11.63 11.06 14.11
CA LYS A 46 12.32 9.84 14.55
C LYS A 46 13.80 9.83 14.19
N ASP A 47 14.32 10.93 13.62
CA ASP A 47 15.69 11.07 13.14
C ASP A 47 16.12 9.96 12.16
N ILE A 48 15.20 9.59 11.25
CA ILE A 48 15.44 8.58 10.23
C ILE A 48 15.64 9.30 8.88
N PRO A 49 16.86 9.32 8.33
CA PRO A 49 17.11 9.87 7.00
C PRO A 49 16.30 9.14 5.93
N LEU A 50 15.65 9.90 5.05
CA LEU A 50 14.90 9.33 3.92
C LEU A 50 15.81 8.51 2.99
N ASN A 51 17.08 8.87 2.87
CA ASN A 51 18.07 8.15 2.06
C ASN A 51 18.32 6.71 2.52
N ASN A 52 17.89 6.34 3.73
CA ASN A 52 17.93 4.95 4.21
C ASN A 52 16.84 4.07 3.57
N ILE A 53 15.85 4.68 2.92
CA ILE A 53 14.76 3.96 2.26
C ILE A 53 15.26 3.42 0.93
N THR A 54 15.45 2.10 0.87
CA THR A 54 15.83 1.41 -0.37
C THR A 54 14.64 1.06 -1.24
N GLY A 55 13.46 0.85 -0.64
CA GLY A 55 12.25 0.51 -1.36
C GLY A 55 10.96 0.89 -0.63
N LEU A 56 9.90 1.07 -1.41
CA LEU A 56 8.53 1.29 -0.95
C LEU A 56 7.65 0.11 -1.37
N ALA A 57 7.06 -0.58 -0.39
CA ALA A 57 6.05 -1.60 -0.62
C ALA A 57 4.65 -1.03 -0.32
N CYS A 58 3.73 -1.06 -1.30
CA CYS A 58 2.37 -0.53 -1.11
C CYS A 58 1.34 -1.33 -1.94
N ASP A 59 0.06 -1.13 -1.64
CA ASP A 59 -1.08 -1.82 -2.28
C ASP A 59 -1.22 -1.55 -3.79
N GLY A 60 -0.42 -0.67 -4.37
CA GLY A 60 -0.49 -0.33 -5.78
C GLY A 60 -1.66 0.58 -6.13
N ALA A 61 -2.40 1.10 -5.14
CA ALA A 61 -3.46 2.07 -5.38
C ALA A 61 -2.92 3.32 -6.09
N ASN A 62 -3.75 3.97 -6.90
CA ASN A 62 -3.34 5.14 -7.70
C ASN A 62 -2.69 6.25 -6.86
N VAL A 63 -3.16 6.46 -5.62
CA VAL A 63 -2.61 7.43 -4.66
C VAL A 63 -1.16 7.11 -4.27
N MET A 64 -0.81 5.82 -4.22
CA MET A 64 0.51 5.35 -3.78
C MET A 64 1.48 5.14 -4.95
N ALA A 65 0.98 4.63 -6.08
CA ALA A 65 1.79 4.01 -7.13
C ALA A 65 1.29 4.27 -8.58
N GLY A 66 0.48 5.33 -8.78
CA GLY A 66 -0.07 5.72 -10.08
C GLY A 66 0.98 6.21 -11.08
N ASN A 67 0.54 6.88 -12.16
CA ASN A 67 1.43 7.42 -13.21
C ASN A 67 1.67 8.95 -13.14
N HIS A 68 0.87 9.73 -12.40
CA HIS A 68 1.08 11.18 -12.19
C HIS A 68 0.70 11.64 -10.76
N ASN A 69 1.55 12.43 -10.08
CA ASN A 69 1.30 13.05 -8.76
C ASN A 69 0.87 12.11 -7.61
N PHE A 70 1.61 11.03 -7.40
CA PHE A 70 1.35 10.02 -6.35
C PHE A 70 2.52 9.92 -5.37
N PHE A 71 2.31 9.23 -4.24
CA PHE A 71 3.26 9.18 -3.12
C PHE A 71 4.67 8.73 -3.55
N TYR A 72 4.78 7.67 -4.36
CA TYR A 72 6.07 7.18 -4.86
C TYR A 72 6.82 8.22 -5.71
N SER A 73 6.16 9.05 -6.52
CA SER A 73 6.86 10.12 -7.27
C SER A 73 7.56 11.10 -6.34
N HIS A 74 6.88 11.55 -5.28
CA HIS A 74 7.48 12.45 -4.31
C HIS A 74 8.65 11.81 -3.59
N LEU A 75 8.51 10.53 -3.20
CA LEU A 75 9.60 9.77 -2.60
C LEU A 75 10.79 9.59 -3.56
N LYS A 76 10.54 9.35 -4.85
CA LYS A 76 11.57 9.18 -5.87
C LYS A 76 12.35 10.47 -6.14
N THR A 77 11.69 11.63 -6.00
CA THR A 77 12.37 12.93 -6.07
C THR A 77 13.34 13.14 -4.91
N ASP A 78 12.92 12.80 -3.68
CA ASP A 78 13.77 12.92 -2.49
C ASP A 78 14.85 11.81 -2.43
N VAL A 79 14.54 10.62 -2.95
CA VAL A 79 15.39 9.41 -2.91
C VAL A 79 15.44 8.75 -4.31
N PRO A 80 16.30 9.20 -5.22
CA PRO A 80 16.33 8.70 -6.60
C PRO A 80 16.62 7.21 -6.75
N SER A 81 17.25 6.56 -5.76
CA SER A 81 17.56 5.13 -5.76
C SER A 81 16.38 4.24 -5.34
N VAL A 82 15.30 4.80 -4.78
CA VAL A 82 14.21 4.01 -4.21
C VAL A 82 13.48 3.18 -5.27
N ILE A 83 13.19 1.91 -4.95
CA ILE A 83 12.42 1.00 -5.80
C ILE A 83 10.97 0.90 -5.33
N LEU A 84 10.04 0.73 -6.27
CA LEU A 84 8.63 0.48 -5.96
C LEU A 84 8.32 -1.02 -6.06
N MET A 85 7.80 -1.58 -4.98
CA MET A 85 7.26 -2.93 -4.93
C MET A 85 5.75 -2.87 -4.76
N LYS A 86 5.00 -3.19 -5.81
CA LYS A 86 3.53 -3.27 -5.73
C LYS A 86 3.11 -4.55 -5.01
N CYS A 87 2.01 -4.49 -4.27
CA CYS A 87 1.48 -5.62 -3.51
C CYS A 87 1.05 -6.75 -4.44
N ILE A 88 1.70 -7.91 -4.30
CA ILE A 88 1.37 -9.13 -5.07
C ILE A 88 -0.09 -9.52 -4.81
N CYS A 89 -0.56 -9.47 -3.57
CA CYS A 89 -1.94 -9.83 -3.23
C CYS A 89 -2.96 -8.96 -3.99
N HIS A 90 -2.70 -7.65 -4.09
CA HIS A 90 -3.58 -6.75 -4.84
C HIS A 90 -3.53 -7.05 -6.35
N SER A 91 -2.33 -7.27 -6.90
CA SER A 91 -2.17 -7.68 -8.30
C SER A 91 -2.88 -9.00 -8.61
N THR A 92 -2.75 -10.01 -7.74
CA THR A 92 -3.46 -11.29 -7.87
C THR A 92 -4.98 -11.10 -7.79
N ALA A 93 -5.46 -10.26 -6.88
CA ALA A 93 -6.89 -9.95 -6.78
C ALA A 93 -7.44 -9.30 -8.06
N ILE A 94 -6.67 -8.38 -8.68
CA ILE A 94 -7.04 -7.80 -9.98
C ILE A 94 -7.09 -8.88 -11.06
N ILE A 95 -6.08 -9.75 -11.13
CA ILE A 95 -6.04 -10.85 -12.13
C ILE A 95 -7.26 -11.75 -11.96
N ALA A 96 -7.56 -12.19 -10.73
CA ALA A 96 -8.73 -13.03 -10.44
C ALA A 96 -10.03 -12.32 -10.81
N SER A 97 -10.19 -11.05 -10.44
CA SER A 97 -11.37 -10.26 -10.82
C SER A 97 -11.56 -10.17 -12.33
N LYS A 98 -10.47 -9.94 -13.07
CA LYS A 98 -10.49 -9.86 -14.55
C LYS A 98 -10.77 -11.21 -15.19
N ALA A 99 -10.26 -12.31 -14.64
CA ALA A 99 -10.58 -13.65 -15.09
C ALA A 99 -12.07 -13.98 -14.85
N CYS A 100 -12.62 -13.61 -13.69
CA CYS A 100 -14.04 -13.79 -13.40
C CYS A 100 -14.95 -12.99 -14.34
N GLN A 101 -14.53 -11.79 -14.79
CA GLN A 101 -15.27 -11.00 -15.80
C GLN A 101 -15.38 -11.71 -17.16
N GLN A 102 -14.57 -12.75 -17.42
CA GLN A 102 -14.67 -13.57 -18.63
C GLN A 102 -15.60 -14.78 -18.46
N LEU A 103 -16.05 -15.07 -17.23
CA LEU A 103 -17.01 -16.15 -16.99
C LEU A 103 -18.41 -15.74 -17.46
N PRO A 104 -19.28 -16.70 -17.82
CA PRO A 104 -20.68 -16.42 -18.08
C PRO A 104 -21.33 -15.74 -16.87
N ARG A 105 -22.05 -14.65 -17.13
CA ARG A 105 -22.73 -13.83 -16.12
C ARG A 105 -23.67 -14.65 -15.21
N SER A 106 -24.28 -15.70 -15.75
CA SER A 106 -25.15 -16.62 -15.01
C SER A 106 -24.44 -17.34 -13.86
N THR A 107 -23.16 -17.70 -14.03
CA THR A 107 -22.36 -18.36 -13.00
C THR A 107 -22.00 -17.38 -11.88
N GLU A 108 -21.63 -16.15 -12.25
CA GLU A 108 -21.33 -15.08 -11.28
C GLU A 108 -22.58 -14.70 -10.46
N GLU A 109 -23.73 -14.52 -11.12
CA GLU A 109 -24.99 -14.19 -10.45
C GLU A 109 -25.46 -15.30 -9.49
N LEU A 110 -25.28 -16.57 -9.85
CA LEU A 110 -25.60 -17.69 -8.98
C LEU A 110 -24.74 -17.68 -7.70
N LEU A 111 -23.42 -17.49 -7.85
CA LEU A 111 -22.49 -17.43 -6.73
C LEU A 111 -22.77 -16.24 -5.81
N ILE A 112 -23.05 -15.07 -6.37
CA ILE A 112 -23.42 -13.87 -5.61
C ILE A 112 -24.71 -14.13 -4.83
N ARG A 113 -25.77 -14.64 -5.48
CA ARG A 113 -27.05 -14.92 -4.81
C ARG A 113 -26.89 -15.92 -3.66
N TYR A 114 -26.12 -16.98 -3.86
CA TYR A 114 -25.87 -17.97 -2.82
C TYR A 114 -25.12 -17.36 -1.63
N ALA A 115 -24.06 -16.59 -1.90
CA ALA A 115 -23.29 -15.89 -0.86
C ALA A 115 -24.17 -14.88 -0.09
N THR A 116 -24.97 -14.06 -0.78
CA THR A 116 -25.90 -13.11 -0.13
C THR A 116 -26.93 -13.82 0.74
N THR A 117 -27.45 -14.97 0.30
CA THR A 117 -28.42 -15.76 1.07
C THR A 117 -27.82 -16.34 2.35
N LEU A 118 -26.55 -16.74 2.32
CA LEU A 118 -25.83 -17.18 3.50
C LEU A 118 -25.58 -16.04 4.48
N SER A 119 -25.14 -14.87 4.00
CA SER A 119 -24.86 -13.69 4.84
C SER A 119 -26.09 -13.01 5.43
N THR A 120 -27.31 -13.36 4.99
CA THR A 120 -28.57 -12.87 5.54
C THR A 120 -29.26 -13.87 6.47
N LYS A 121 -28.81 -15.13 6.47
CA LYS A 121 -29.33 -16.19 7.34
C LYS A 121 -28.53 -16.39 8.63
N TYR A 122 -27.34 -15.80 8.72
CA TYR A 122 -26.44 -15.82 9.88
C TYR A 122 -25.92 -14.41 10.14
#